data_AF-A0A1Q7QL07-F1
#
_entry.id   AF-A0A1Q7QL07-F1
#
_cell.length_a   1.000
_cell.length_b   1.000
_cell.length_c   1.000
_cell.angle_alpha   90.00
_cell.angle_beta   90.00
_cell.angle_gamma   90.00
#
_symmetry.space_group_name_H-M   'P 1'
#
loop_
_entity.id
_entity.type
_entity.pdbx_description
1 polymer ?
#
loop_
_entity_poly.entity_id
_entity_poly.type
_entity_poly.pdbx_seq_one_letter_code
_entity_poly.pdbx_strand_id
1 'polypeptide(L)'
;MNRTLALSLKRVTLVLAIFAVWELVTGGFGLGIVLVVPAILARPSSALAEIVPYSQSGLLWRDLSTTLTESMVGLVFGMIGGCALGLLLGYWRRASEVVEPVLVSLNSLPRIAVAPILLPWLGLGIASKIALSLFTVFFVVFFNTYLGIRSVDPELVKAVQVMGGTRGDLARFVVLPSVFSWIFAALRTSVSFALTGAVVGEFVGASSGLGYRLSIAAGLLDTKRVYLILLILMVFAVTLVEIAKRLEGRLLRWRPQAALGG
;
A
#
# COMPACT_ATOMS: atom_id res chain seq x y z
N MET A 1 34.75 0.79 5.33
CA MET A 1 33.40 0.19 5.47
C MET A 1 32.40 1.07 4.74
N ASN A 2 31.74 0.58 3.67
CA ASN A 2 30.84 1.39 2.85
C ASN A 2 29.72 1.99 3.71
N ARG A 3 29.45 3.29 3.58
CA ARG A 3 28.40 4.01 4.33
C ARG A 3 27.03 3.31 4.26
N THR A 4 26.74 2.66 3.13
CA THR A 4 25.54 1.85 2.90
C THR A 4 25.49 0.56 3.73
N LEU A 5 26.62 -0.14 3.86
CA LEU A 5 26.76 -1.33 4.72
C LEU A 5 26.61 -0.95 6.19
N ALA A 6 27.25 0.13 6.62
CA ALA A 6 27.14 0.63 8.00
C ALA A 6 25.69 1.02 8.36
N LEU A 7 24.96 1.67 7.44
CA LEU A 7 23.55 2.02 7.65
C LEU A 7 22.64 0.79 7.68
N SER A 8 22.89 -0.20 6.82
CA SER A 8 22.11 -1.43 6.79
C SER A 8 22.30 -2.24 8.08
N LEU A 9 23.53 -2.31 8.58
CA LEU A 9 23.85 -2.95 9.86
C LEU A 9 23.11 -2.26 11.01
N LYS A 10 23.14 -0.93 11.10
CA LYS A 10 22.40 -0.16 12.13
C LYS A 10 20.90 -0.46 12.11
N ARG A 11 20.29 -0.57 10.92
CA ARG A 11 18.87 -0.92 10.77
C ARG A 11 18.57 -2.34 11.27
N VAL A 12 19.40 -3.31 10.88
CA VAL A 12 19.25 -4.70 11.34
C VAL A 12 19.42 -4.79 12.86
N THR A 13 20.44 -4.12 13.41
CA THR A 13 20.64 -4.06 14.87
C THR A 13 19.45 -3.43 15.60
N LEU A 14 18.87 -2.36 15.07
CA LEU A 14 17.67 -1.74 15.65
C LEU A 14 16.48 -2.71 15.67
N VAL A 15 16.23 -3.41 14.55
CA VAL A 15 15.15 -4.41 14.49
C VAL A 15 15.39 -5.54 15.48
N LEU A 16 16.60 -6.10 15.51
CA LEU A 16 16.96 -7.15 16.46
C LEU A 16 16.83 -6.69 17.92
N ALA A 17 17.20 -5.44 18.22
CA ALA A 17 17.04 -4.86 19.55
C ALA A 17 15.55 -4.75 19.93
N ILE A 18 14.67 -4.34 19.00
CA ILE A 18 13.22 -4.29 19.25
C ILE A 18 12.67 -5.69 19.55
N PHE A 19 13.04 -6.70 18.75
CA PHE A 19 12.61 -8.08 18.99
C PHE A 19 13.18 -8.65 20.30
N ALA A 20 14.42 -8.35 20.64
CA ALA A 20 15.03 -8.77 21.91
C ALA A 20 14.34 -8.13 23.11
N VAL A 21 14.03 -6.83 23.06
CA VAL A 21 13.26 -6.15 24.13
C VAL A 21 11.87 -6.77 24.25
N TRP A 22 11.19 -7.03 23.13
CA TRP A 22 9.87 -7.67 23.15
C TRP A 22 9.91 -9.08 23.75
N GLU A 23 10.89 -9.91 23.37
CA GLU A 23 11.10 -11.24 23.95
C GLU A 23 11.42 -11.17 25.45
N LEU A 24 12.22 -10.18 25.88
CA LEU A 24 12.56 -9.96 27.30
C LEU A 24 11.34 -9.58 28.13
N VAL A 25 10.55 -8.60 27.67
CA VAL A 25 9.35 -8.07 28.35
C VAL A 25 8.26 -9.15 28.51
N THR A 26 8.23 -10.12 27.60
CA THR A 26 7.27 -11.25 27.60
C THR A 26 7.84 -12.52 28.28
N GLY A 27 9.03 -12.42 28.89
CA GLY A 27 9.67 -13.51 29.63
C GLY A 27 10.20 -14.66 28.78
N GLY A 28 10.44 -14.42 27.50
CA GLY A 28 10.93 -15.44 26.56
C GLY A 28 12.33 -15.97 26.86
N PHE A 29 13.19 -15.15 27.48
CA PHE A 29 14.55 -15.55 27.87
C PHE A 29 14.64 -16.34 29.18
N GLY A 30 13.52 -16.59 29.88
CA GLY A 30 13.53 -17.33 31.15
C GLY A 30 14.22 -16.60 32.32
N LEU A 31 14.50 -15.30 32.20
CA LEU A 31 15.18 -14.47 33.20
C LEU A 31 14.26 -14.00 34.36
N GLY A 32 13.04 -14.54 34.46
CA GLY A 32 12.06 -14.15 35.48
C GLY A 32 11.40 -12.77 35.27
N ILE A 33 11.81 -12.01 34.26
CA ILE A 33 11.21 -10.72 33.90
C ILE A 33 9.97 -10.97 33.04
N VAL A 34 8.78 -10.74 33.60
CA VAL A 34 7.51 -10.75 32.86
C VAL A 34 6.79 -9.44 33.16
N LEU A 35 6.95 -8.48 32.26
CA LEU A 35 6.30 -7.17 32.36
C LEU A 35 4.94 -7.17 31.65
N VAL A 36 4.76 -8.02 30.65
CA VAL A 36 3.49 -8.20 29.93
C VAL A 36 3.13 -9.68 29.85
N VAL A 37 1.86 -10.00 30.13
CA VAL A 37 1.36 -11.38 30.12
C VAL A 37 1.39 -11.93 28.68
N PRO A 38 2.00 -13.10 28.43
CA PRO A 38 2.10 -13.69 27.08
C PRO A 38 0.75 -13.97 26.40
N ALA A 39 -0.32 -14.09 27.17
CA ALA A 39 -1.68 -14.22 26.65
C ALA A 39 -2.18 -12.95 25.94
N ILE A 40 -1.69 -11.78 26.32
CA ILE A 40 -2.04 -10.50 25.69
C ILE A 40 -1.05 -10.17 24.58
N LEU A 41 0.24 -10.34 24.86
CA LEU A 41 1.34 -10.05 23.93
C LEU A 41 2.15 -11.34 23.73
N ALA A 42 1.91 -12.04 22.62
CA ALA A 42 2.64 -13.27 22.34
C ALA A 42 4.16 -13.01 22.30
N ARG A 43 4.94 -13.99 22.77
CA ARG A 43 6.40 -13.95 22.62
C ARG A 43 6.71 -14.03 21.12
N PRO A 44 7.59 -13.17 20.58
CA PRO A 44 7.94 -13.24 19.16
C PRO A 44 8.46 -14.62 18.76
N SER A 45 9.25 -15.29 19.60
CA SER A 45 9.68 -16.67 19.39
C SER A 45 8.51 -17.66 19.23
N SER A 46 7.51 -17.56 20.11
CA SER A 46 6.32 -18.41 20.09
C SER A 46 5.41 -18.14 18.90
N ALA A 47 5.27 -16.87 18.48
CA ALA A 47 4.54 -16.51 17.28
C ALA A 47 5.24 -17.05 16.03
N LEU A 48 6.57 -16.92 15.95
CA LEU A 48 7.35 -17.47 14.83
C LEU A 48 7.30 -18.99 14.78
N ALA A 49 7.21 -19.69 15.91
CA ALA A 49 7.07 -21.14 15.95
C ALA A 49 5.77 -21.64 15.28
N GLU A 50 4.71 -20.82 15.27
CA GLU A 50 3.43 -21.14 14.60
C GLU A 50 3.56 -21.17 13.06
N ILE A 51 4.67 -20.69 12.47
CA ILE A 51 4.83 -20.65 11.02
C ILE A 51 4.86 -22.05 10.39
N VAL A 52 5.46 -23.01 11.09
CA VAL A 52 5.59 -24.41 10.62
C VAL A 52 4.21 -25.09 10.54
N PRO A 53 3.41 -25.17 11.62
CA PRO A 53 2.09 -25.78 11.55
C PRO A 53 1.16 -25.02 10.59
N TYR A 54 1.26 -23.69 10.53
CA TYR A 54 0.46 -22.91 9.60
C TYR A 54 0.83 -23.19 8.13
N SER A 55 2.12 -23.34 7.82
CA SER A 55 2.58 -23.72 6.48
C SER A 55 2.17 -25.15 6.10
N GLN A 56 2.36 -26.11 7.01
CA GLN A 56 1.99 -27.52 6.79
C GLN A 56 0.49 -27.73 6.58
N SER A 57 -0.35 -26.87 7.16
CA SER A 57 -1.81 -26.92 6.93
C SER A 57 -2.25 -26.57 5.51
N GLY A 58 -1.35 -26.04 4.66
CA GLY A 58 -1.66 -25.51 3.33
C GLY A 58 -2.42 -24.18 3.34
N LEU A 59 -2.89 -23.74 4.51
CA LEU A 59 -3.66 -22.50 4.68
C LEU A 59 -2.79 -21.26 4.44
N LEU A 60 -1.55 -21.26 4.92
CA LEU A 60 -0.64 -20.12 4.74
C LEU A 60 -0.53 -19.68 3.28
N TRP A 61 -0.28 -20.63 2.37
CA TRP A 61 -0.11 -20.33 0.95
C TRP A 61 -1.42 -19.90 0.29
N ARG A 62 -2.53 -20.55 0.66
CA ARG A 62 -3.87 -20.17 0.20
C ARG A 62 -4.19 -18.73 0.61
N ASP A 63 -4.08 -18.43 1.90
CA ASP A 63 -4.43 -17.13 2.46
C ASP A 63 -3.51 -16.02 1.93
N LEU A 64 -2.20 -16.27 1.82
CA LEU A 64 -1.25 -15.34 1.21
C LEU A 64 -1.59 -15.08 -0.26
N SER A 65 -1.88 -16.13 -1.04
CA SER A 65 -2.21 -15.99 -2.47
C SER A 65 -3.54 -15.25 -2.70
N THR A 66 -4.54 -15.48 -1.83
CA THR A 66 -5.81 -14.75 -1.87
C THR A 66 -5.57 -13.26 -1.65
N THR A 67 -4.92 -12.89 -0.54
CA THR A 67 -4.64 -11.48 -0.21
C THR A 67 -3.79 -10.81 -1.29
N LEU A 68 -2.79 -11.51 -1.83
CA LEU A 68 -1.95 -11.01 -2.93
C LEU A 68 -2.78 -10.74 -4.17
N THR A 69 -3.65 -11.67 -4.56
CA THR A 69 -4.48 -11.54 -5.77
C THR A 69 -5.45 -10.38 -5.62
N GLU A 70 -6.15 -10.29 -4.50
CA GLU A 70 -7.09 -9.20 -4.20
C GLU A 70 -6.40 -7.84 -4.25
N SER A 71 -5.24 -7.74 -3.61
CA SER A 71 -4.44 -6.51 -3.56
C SER A 71 -3.89 -6.11 -4.92
N MET A 72 -3.32 -7.05 -5.68
CA MET A 72 -2.67 -6.74 -6.95
C MET A 72 -3.67 -6.42 -8.05
N VAL A 73 -4.80 -7.14 -8.11
CA VAL A 73 -5.86 -6.85 -9.06
C VAL A 73 -6.50 -5.50 -8.74
N GLY A 74 -6.78 -5.23 -7.45
CA GLY A 74 -7.27 -3.92 -7.02
C GLY A 74 -6.29 -2.78 -7.32
N LEU A 75 -4.99 -3.00 -7.10
CA LEU A 75 -3.92 -2.05 -7.45
C LEU A 75 -3.92 -1.71 -8.94
N VAL A 76 -3.94 -2.72 -9.81
CA VAL A 76 -3.89 -2.50 -11.27
C VAL A 76 -5.11 -1.72 -11.75
N PHE A 77 -6.32 -2.16 -11.40
CA PHE A 77 -7.53 -1.46 -11.84
C PHE A 77 -7.70 -0.09 -11.18
N GLY A 78 -7.31 0.05 -9.91
CA GLY A 78 -7.32 1.33 -9.21
C GLY A 78 -6.34 2.32 -9.82
N MET A 79 -5.13 1.87 -10.20
CA MET A 79 -4.16 2.69 -10.90
C MET A 79 -4.67 3.14 -12.26
N ILE A 80 -5.20 2.21 -13.07
CA ILE A 80 -5.74 2.52 -14.40
C ILE A 80 -6.87 3.54 -14.29
N GLY A 81 -7.86 3.29 -13.42
CA GLY A 81 -9.02 4.17 -13.24
C GLY A 81 -8.63 5.54 -12.67
N GLY A 82 -7.76 5.56 -11.65
CA GLY A 82 -7.30 6.79 -11.01
C GLY A 82 -6.46 7.64 -11.96
N CYS A 83 -5.56 7.01 -12.73
CA CYS A 83 -4.77 7.72 -13.76
C CYS A 83 -5.68 8.27 -14.85
N ALA A 84 -6.58 7.45 -15.39
CA ALA A 84 -7.46 7.86 -16.48
C ALA A 84 -8.33 9.06 -16.09
N LEU A 85 -8.99 9.00 -14.93
CA LEU A 85 -9.84 10.10 -14.47
C LEU A 85 -9.01 11.32 -14.02
N GLY A 86 -7.88 11.10 -13.38
CA GLY A 86 -6.97 12.16 -12.94
C GLY A 86 -6.41 12.95 -14.12
N LEU A 87 -6.02 12.24 -15.19
CA LEU A 87 -5.63 12.84 -16.46
C LEU A 87 -6.78 13.63 -17.07
N LEU A 88 -7.95 13.01 -17.21
CA LEU A 88 -9.13 13.61 -17.84
C LEU A 88 -9.52 14.93 -17.16
N LEU A 89 -9.68 14.91 -15.83
CA LEU A 89 -10.08 16.08 -15.06
C LEU A 89 -8.95 17.11 -14.92
N GLY A 90 -7.69 16.67 -14.91
CA GLY A 90 -6.55 17.60 -14.92
C GLY A 90 -6.48 18.44 -16.20
N TYR A 91 -6.84 17.87 -17.35
CA TYR A 91 -6.92 18.61 -18.62
C TYR A 91 -8.20 19.44 -18.77
N TRP A 92 -9.35 18.94 -18.29
CA TRP A 92 -10.64 19.61 -18.47
C TRP A 92 -11.10 20.37 -17.22
N ARG A 93 -10.61 21.61 -17.09
CA ARG A 93 -10.88 22.49 -15.94
C ARG A 93 -12.35 22.62 -15.57
N ARG A 94 -13.26 22.82 -16.53
CA ARG A 94 -14.71 22.92 -16.26
C ARG A 94 -15.29 21.63 -15.70
N ALA A 95 -14.86 20.47 -16.20
CA ALA A 95 -15.29 19.18 -15.66
C ALA A 95 -14.74 18.98 -14.24
N SER A 96 -13.50 19.42 -13.99
CA SER A 96 -12.89 19.32 -12.65
C SER A 96 -13.64 20.13 -11.61
N GLU A 97 -14.10 21.35 -11.94
CA GLU A 97 -14.85 22.21 -11.02
C GLU A 97 -16.17 21.58 -10.54
N VAL A 98 -16.76 20.67 -11.33
CA VAL A 98 -17.99 19.94 -10.98
C VAL A 98 -17.69 18.62 -10.26
N VAL A 99 -16.71 17.86 -10.75
CA VAL A 99 -16.48 16.47 -10.30
C VAL A 99 -15.52 16.39 -9.11
N GLU A 100 -14.54 17.28 -9.00
CA GLU A 100 -13.54 17.28 -7.91
C GLU A 100 -14.21 17.34 -6.52
N PRO A 101 -15.17 18.24 -6.24
CA PRO A 101 -15.83 18.28 -4.94
C PRO A 101 -16.50 16.95 -4.57
N VAL A 102 -17.15 16.29 -5.54
CA VAL A 102 -17.80 14.98 -5.33
C VAL A 102 -16.76 13.91 -5.02
N LEU A 103 -15.64 13.88 -5.74
CA LEU A 103 -14.56 12.92 -5.49
C LEU A 103 -13.90 13.13 -4.13
N VAL A 104 -13.73 14.39 -3.69
CA VAL A 104 -13.24 14.71 -2.34
C VAL A 104 -14.24 14.21 -1.28
N SER A 105 -15.54 14.43 -1.48
CA SER A 105 -16.57 13.91 -0.58
C SER A 105 -16.61 12.38 -0.53
N LEU A 106 -16.42 11.70 -1.65
CA LEU A 106 -16.34 10.23 -1.67
C LEU A 106 -15.06 9.72 -0.99
N ASN A 107 -13.95 10.45 -1.14
CA ASN A 107 -12.68 10.07 -0.51
C ASN A 107 -12.69 10.22 1.01
N SER A 108 -13.52 11.12 1.56
CA SER A 108 -13.64 11.31 3.01
C SER A 108 -14.38 10.17 3.72
N LEU A 109 -15.05 9.29 2.97
CA LEU A 109 -15.69 8.10 3.52
C LEU A 109 -14.65 7.20 4.21
N PRO A 110 -14.89 6.77 5.47
CA PRO A 110 -14.04 5.77 6.10
C PRO A 110 -14.04 4.49 5.28
N ARG A 111 -12.88 4.07 4.78
CA ARG A 111 -12.74 2.88 3.90
C ARG A 111 -13.32 1.62 4.55
N ILE A 112 -13.16 1.50 5.88
CA ILE A 112 -13.72 0.39 6.65
C ILE A 112 -15.25 0.35 6.61
N ALA A 113 -15.92 1.50 6.47
CA ALA A 113 -17.37 1.59 6.37
C ALA A 113 -17.90 1.31 4.95
N VAL A 114 -17.05 1.39 3.93
CA VAL A 114 -17.41 1.04 2.54
C VAL A 114 -17.47 -0.49 2.36
N ALA A 115 -16.62 -1.23 3.09
CA ALA A 115 -16.48 -2.67 2.94
C ALA A 115 -17.81 -3.46 3.10
N PRO A 116 -18.66 -3.22 4.12
CA PRO A 116 -19.92 -3.94 4.28
C PRO A 116 -20.93 -3.64 3.15
N ILE A 117 -20.88 -2.44 2.56
CA ILE A 117 -21.77 -2.04 1.46
C ILE A 117 -21.44 -2.83 0.19
N LEU A 118 -20.18 -3.20 -0.02
CA LEU A 118 -19.76 -3.96 -1.19
C LEU A 118 -20.22 -5.43 -1.14
N LEU A 119 -20.52 -5.98 0.05
CA LEU A 119 -20.88 -7.39 0.20
C LEU A 119 -22.23 -7.76 -0.45
N PRO A 120 -23.35 -7.03 -0.23
CA PRO A 120 -24.60 -7.34 -0.92
C PRO A 120 -24.52 -7.16 -2.44
N TRP A 121 -23.65 -6.28 -2.92
CA TRP A 121 -23.55 -5.93 -4.34
C TRP A 121 -22.64 -6.90 -5.11
N LEU A 122 -21.50 -7.28 -4.53
CA LEU A 122 -20.45 -8.06 -5.19
C LEU A 122 -20.25 -9.45 -4.58
N GLY A 123 -20.97 -9.75 -3.50
CA GLY A 123 -20.93 -11.03 -2.78
C GLY A 123 -19.73 -11.18 -1.83
N LEU A 124 -19.70 -12.33 -1.16
CA LEU A 124 -18.63 -12.75 -0.23
C LEU A 124 -17.36 -13.24 -0.94
N GLY A 125 -17.36 -13.31 -2.27
CA GLY A 125 -16.22 -13.74 -3.07
C GLY A 125 -15.09 -12.72 -3.14
N ILE A 126 -14.15 -12.96 -4.05
CA ILE A 126 -12.95 -12.12 -4.25
C ILE A 126 -13.28 -10.70 -4.76
N ALA A 127 -14.41 -10.54 -5.46
CA ALA A 127 -14.80 -9.30 -6.12
C ALA A 127 -14.98 -8.12 -5.15
N SER A 128 -15.57 -8.34 -3.97
CA SER A 128 -15.77 -7.28 -2.96
C SER A 128 -14.45 -6.75 -2.39
N LYS A 129 -13.42 -7.59 -2.27
CA LYS A 129 -12.10 -7.23 -1.71
C LYS A 129 -11.28 -6.49 -2.76
N ILE A 130 -11.32 -7.00 -4.00
CA ILE A 130 -10.76 -6.30 -5.16
C ILE A 130 -11.36 -4.91 -5.29
N ALA A 131 -12.69 -4.78 -5.18
CA ALA A 131 -13.36 -3.48 -5.28
C ALA A 131 -12.95 -2.51 -4.17
N LEU A 132 -12.75 -2.98 -2.94
CA LEU A 132 -12.28 -2.12 -1.84
C LEU A 132 -10.81 -1.72 -1.98
N SER A 133 -9.97 -2.65 -2.44
CA SER A 133 -8.57 -2.39 -2.78
C SER A 133 -8.47 -1.36 -3.91
N LEU A 134 -9.25 -1.56 -4.99
CA LEU A 134 -9.41 -0.63 -6.10
C LEU A 134 -9.87 0.74 -5.61
N PHE A 135 -10.93 0.82 -4.81
CA PHE A 135 -11.46 2.07 -4.27
C PHE A 135 -10.38 2.86 -3.55
N THR A 136 -9.59 2.20 -2.70
CA THR A 136 -8.52 2.86 -1.94
C THR A 136 -7.41 3.38 -2.85
N VAL A 137 -6.96 2.56 -3.80
CA VAL A 137 -5.88 2.92 -4.75
C VAL A 137 -6.33 4.01 -5.70
N PHE A 138 -7.57 3.92 -6.20
CA PHE A 138 -8.15 4.84 -7.16
C PHE A 138 -8.00 6.28 -6.71
N PHE A 139 -8.41 6.63 -5.49
CA PHE A 139 -8.32 8.01 -5.02
C PHE A 139 -6.88 8.48 -4.83
N VAL A 140 -6.01 7.62 -4.31
CA VAL A 140 -4.58 7.96 -4.13
C VAL A 140 -3.96 8.33 -5.47
N VAL A 141 -4.18 7.49 -6.48
CA VAL A 141 -3.64 7.69 -7.82
C VAL A 141 -4.32 8.86 -8.53
N PHE A 142 -5.64 9.00 -8.39
CA PHE A 142 -6.41 10.13 -8.92
C PHE A 142 -5.84 11.46 -8.44
N PHE A 143 -5.74 11.67 -7.12
CA PHE A 143 -5.29 12.94 -6.57
C PHE A 143 -3.82 13.23 -6.90
N ASN A 144 -2.94 12.21 -6.89
CA ASN A 144 -1.55 12.40 -7.30
C ASN A 144 -1.42 12.77 -8.79
N THR A 145 -2.20 12.13 -9.66
CA THR A 145 -2.21 12.42 -11.11
C THR A 145 -2.77 13.80 -11.38
N TYR A 146 -3.90 14.13 -10.74
CA TYR A 146 -4.58 15.41 -10.87
C TYR A 146 -3.72 16.59 -10.40
N LEU A 147 -3.13 16.47 -9.20
CA LEU A 147 -2.21 17.48 -8.68
C LEU A 147 -0.93 17.56 -9.51
N GLY A 148 -0.45 16.43 -10.04
CA GLY A 148 0.72 16.40 -10.93
C GLY A 148 0.52 17.16 -12.25
N ILE A 149 -0.70 17.16 -12.80
CA ILE A 149 -1.03 18.04 -13.95
C ILE A 149 -1.06 19.50 -13.50
N ARG A 150 -1.69 19.79 -12.37
CA ARG A 150 -1.83 21.18 -11.87
C ARG A 150 -0.52 21.78 -11.36
N SER A 151 0.49 20.96 -11.05
CA SER A 151 1.82 21.41 -10.64
C SER A 151 2.76 21.73 -11.81
N VAL A 152 2.29 21.59 -13.06
CA VAL A 152 3.11 21.93 -14.23
C VAL A 152 3.41 23.42 -14.22
N ASP A 153 4.70 23.75 -14.37
CA ASP A 153 5.19 25.13 -14.34
C ASP A 153 4.54 25.97 -15.46
N PRO A 154 3.82 27.06 -15.13
CA PRO A 154 3.27 27.97 -16.11
C PRO A 154 4.32 28.55 -17.09
N GLU A 155 5.58 28.66 -16.68
CA GLU A 155 6.67 29.13 -17.54
C GLU A 155 7.00 28.13 -18.65
N LEU A 156 7.02 26.82 -18.35
CA LEU A 156 7.18 25.78 -19.36
C LEU A 156 6.02 25.79 -20.37
N VAL A 157 4.79 26.06 -19.89
CA VAL A 157 3.62 26.21 -20.75
C VAL A 157 3.78 27.40 -21.70
N LYS A 158 4.19 28.56 -21.16
CA LYS A 158 4.43 29.78 -21.95
C LYS A 158 5.56 29.59 -22.95
N ALA A 159 6.65 28.93 -22.57
CA ALA A 159 7.78 28.67 -23.45
C ALA A 159 7.36 27.87 -24.69
N VAL A 160 6.57 26.81 -24.51
CA VAL A 160 6.02 26.02 -25.63
C VAL A 160 5.11 26.87 -26.52
N GLN A 161 4.27 27.73 -25.94
CA GLN A 161 3.39 28.62 -26.70
C GLN A 161 4.16 29.66 -27.52
N VAL A 162 5.23 30.25 -26.96
CA VAL A 162 6.09 31.22 -27.66
C VAL A 162 6.84 30.56 -28.82
N MET A 163 7.22 29.28 -28.68
CA MET A 163 7.82 28.50 -29.76
C MET A 163 6.82 28.03 -30.83
N GLY A 164 5.55 28.45 -30.75
CA GLY A 164 4.50 28.06 -31.71
C GLY A 164 3.92 26.66 -31.49
N GLY A 165 4.19 26.04 -30.35
CA GLY A 165 3.71 24.71 -30.01
C GLY A 165 2.19 24.66 -29.79
N THR A 166 1.58 23.57 -30.25
CA THR A 166 0.14 23.31 -30.08
C THR A 166 -0.19 22.76 -28.68
N ARG A 167 -1.48 22.62 -28.37
CA ARG A 167 -1.93 21.94 -27.13
C ARG A 167 -1.48 20.48 -27.08
N GLY A 168 -1.33 19.82 -28.23
CA GLY A 168 -0.80 18.46 -28.33
C GLY A 168 0.68 18.40 -27.98
N ASP A 169 1.46 19.39 -28.42
CA ASP A 169 2.88 19.51 -28.09
C ASP A 169 3.07 19.76 -26.59
N LEU A 170 2.26 20.66 -26.01
CA LEU A 170 2.27 20.88 -24.56
C LEU A 170 1.95 19.59 -23.78
N ALA A 171 0.94 18.85 -24.22
CA ALA A 171 0.56 17.59 -23.60
C ALA A 171 1.68 16.55 -23.68
N ARG A 172 2.32 16.42 -24.85
CA ARG A 172 3.35 15.41 -25.12
C ARG A 172 4.69 15.72 -24.47
N PHE A 173 5.12 16.98 -24.50
CA PHE A 173 6.48 17.36 -24.09
C PHE A 173 6.58 17.88 -22.66
N VAL A 174 5.49 18.40 -22.08
CA VAL A 174 5.51 18.99 -20.73
C VAL A 174 4.66 18.20 -19.77
N VAL A 175 3.37 18.02 -20.09
CA VAL A 175 2.41 17.46 -19.12
C VAL A 175 2.61 15.97 -18.93
N LEU A 176 2.58 15.16 -19.99
CA LEU A 176 2.74 13.70 -19.88
C LEU A 176 4.01 13.28 -19.14
N PRO A 177 5.22 13.78 -19.50
CA PRO A 177 6.45 13.44 -18.78
C PRO A 177 6.40 13.80 -17.30
N SER A 178 5.85 14.98 -16.98
CA SER A 178 5.69 15.43 -15.59
C SER A 178 4.76 14.49 -14.83
N VAL A 179 3.61 14.15 -15.42
CA VAL A 179 2.59 13.30 -14.79
C VAL A 179 3.05 11.87 -14.59
N PHE A 180 3.82 11.29 -15.53
CA PHE A 180 4.41 9.96 -15.33
C PHE A 180 5.28 9.91 -14.07
N SER A 181 6.00 10.99 -13.75
CA SER A 181 6.79 11.08 -12.52
C SER A 181 5.91 11.01 -11.26
N TRP A 182 4.76 11.66 -11.28
CA TRP A 182 3.78 11.63 -10.19
C TRP A 182 3.09 10.26 -10.07
N ILE A 183 2.69 9.65 -11.20
CA ILE A 183 2.07 8.32 -11.21
C ILE A 183 3.02 7.27 -10.65
N PHE A 184 4.29 7.28 -11.07
CA PHE A 184 5.28 6.32 -10.56
C PHE A 184 5.66 6.60 -9.10
N ALA A 185 5.70 7.85 -8.66
CA ALA A 185 5.85 8.18 -7.24
C ALA A 185 4.66 7.67 -6.41
N ALA A 186 3.45 7.72 -6.94
CA ALA A 186 2.25 7.21 -6.28
C ALA A 186 2.19 5.68 -6.20
N LEU A 187 2.94 4.94 -7.04
CA LEU A 187 2.95 3.48 -7.06
C LEU A 187 3.28 2.90 -5.68
N ARG A 188 4.32 3.42 -5.03
CA ARG A 188 4.78 2.91 -3.73
C ARG A 188 3.71 3.02 -2.65
N THR A 189 3.09 4.19 -2.57
CA THR A 189 2.03 4.46 -1.60
C THR A 189 0.77 3.65 -1.93
N SER A 190 0.48 3.48 -3.21
CA SER A 190 -0.67 2.72 -3.70
C SER A 190 -0.58 1.24 -3.33
N VAL A 191 0.62 0.64 -3.34
CA VAL A 191 0.82 -0.76 -2.92
C VAL A 191 0.39 -0.98 -1.46
N SER A 192 0.79 -0.10 -0.54
CA SER A 192 0.38 -0.18 0.86
C SER A 192 -1.13 -0.02 1.03
N PHE A 193 -1.74 0.88 0.26
CA PHE A 193 -3.18 1.10 0.27
C PHE A 193 -3.97 -0.05 -0.35
N ALA A 194 -3.45 -0.67 -1.41
CA ALA A 194 -4.06 -1.84 -2.03
C ALA A 194 -4.11 -3.02 -1.06
N LEU A 195 -3.01 -3.28 -0.35
CA LEU A 195 -2.92 -4.32 0.68
C LEU A 195 -3.87 -4.03 1.84
N THR A 196 -3.89 -2.78 2.32
CA THR A 196 -4.81 -2.38 3.39
C THR A 196 -6.27 -2.58 2.97
N GLY A 197 -6.62 -2.19 1.74
CA GLY A 197 -7.97 -2.35 1.21
C GLY A 197 -8.39 -3.82 1.08
N ALA A 198 -7.50 -4.70 0.61
CA ALA A 198 -7.79 -6.14 0.56
C ALA A 198 -8.01 -6.72 1.96
N VAL A 199 -7.06 -6.48 2.89
CA VAL A 199 -7.13 -6.98 4.27
C VAL A 199 -8.39 -6.49 4.97
N VAL A 200 -8.75 -5.20 4.84
CA VAL A 200 -10.00 -4.67 5.41
C VAL A 200 -11.23 -5.35 4.81
N GLY A 201 -11.22 -5.63 3.51
CA GLY A 201 -12.30 -6.38 2.86
C GLY A 201 -12.41 -7.81 3.37
N GLU A 202 -11.28 -8.46 3.63
CA GLU A 202 -11.21 -9.81 4.20
C GLU A 202 -11.76 -9.86 5.63
N PHE A 203 -11.54 -8.82 6.44
CA PHE A 203 -12.10 -8.70 7.80
C PHE A 203 -13.62 -8.70 7.82
N VAL A 204 -14.25 -8.02 6.86
CA VAL A 204 -15.71 -7.80 6.86
C VAL A 204 -16.48 -9.01 6.34
N GLY A 205 -15.91 -9.79 5.43
CA GLY A 205 -16.54 -11.05 5.02
C GLY A 205 -15.80 -11.75 3.89
N ALA A 206 -14.94 -12.70 4.23
CA ALA A 206 -14.23 -13.59 3.31
C ALA A 206 -14.27 -15.04 3.79
N SER A 207 -13.79 -15.96 2.94
CA SER A 207 -13.61 -17.39 3.26
C SER A 207 -12.14 -17.84 3.22
N SER A 208 -11.23 -16.93 2.86
CA SER A 208 -9.77 -17.10 2.86
C SER A 208 -9.10 -15.73 2.82
N GLY A 209 -7.82 -15.67 3.15
CA GLY A 209 -7.04 -14.43 3.21
C GLY A 209 -6.36 -14.24 4.55
N LEU A 210 -5.27 -13.48 4.58
CA LEU A 210 -4.52 -13.21 5.81
C LEU A 210 -5.35 -12.40 6.81
N GLY A 211 -6.12 -11.41 6.37
CA GLY A 211 -7.07 -10.65 7.18
C GLY A 211 -8.21 -11.51 7.72
N TYR A 212 -8.70 -12.46 6.92
CA TYR A 212 -9.70 -13.44 7.37
C TYR A 212 -9.13 -14.37 8.46
N ARG A 213 -7.91 -14.87 8.29
CA ARG A 213 -7.26 -15.69 9.32
C ARG A 213 -6.94 -14.90 10.58
N LEU A 214 -6.57 -13.64 10.42
CA LEU A 214 -6.33 -12.73 11.52
C LEU A 214 -7.61 -12.51 12.33
N SER A 215 -8.76 -12.31 11.68
CA SER A 215 -10.04 -12.13 12.36
C SER A 215 -10.48 -13.39 13.13
N ILE A 216 -10.29 -14.58 12.55
CA ILE A 216 -10.57 -15.85 13.24
C ILE A 216 -9.64 -16.03 14.44
N ALA A 217 -8.33 -15.86 14.26
CA ALA A 217 -7.36 -16.03 15.34
C ALA A 217 -7.63 -15.04 16.49
N ALA A 218 -7.99 -13.79 16.17
CA ALA A 218 -8.38 -12.80 17.15
C ALA A 218 -9.68 -13.19 17.88
N GLY A 219 -10.69 -13.69 17.17
CA GLY A 219 -11.94 -14.16 17.76
C GLY A 219 -11.77 -15.38 18.68
N LEU A 220 -10.78 -16.23 18.40
CA LEU A 220 -10.42 -17.38 19.24
C LEU A 220 -9.42 -17.04 20.36
N LEU A 221 -8.99 -15.77 20.47
CA LEU A 221 -7.92 -15.32 21.36
C LEU A 221 -6.62 -16.14 21.20
N ASP A 222 -6.37 -16.64 19.98
CA ASP A 222 -5.11 -17.29 19.62
C ASP A 222 -4.05 -16.22 19.34
N THR A 223 -3.54 -15.65 20.43
CA THR A 223 -2.59 -14.53 20.40
C THR A 223 -1.36 -14.88 19.60
N LYS A 224 -0.81 -16.10 19.72
CA LYS A 224 0.38 -16.51 18.94
C LYS A 224 0.13 -16.40 17.44
N ARG A 225 -1.02 -16.92 16.98
CA ARG A 225 -1.38 -16.89 15.56
C ARG A 225 -1.73 -15.50 15.06
N VAL A 226 -2.37 -14.66 15.89
CA VAL A 226 -2.58 -13.22 15.59
C VAL A 226 -1.25 -12.54 15.29
N TYR A 227 -0.27 -12.64 16.18
CA TYR A 227 1.03 -12.00 16.00
C TYR A 227 1.83 -12.60 14.83
N LEU A 228 1.75 -13.91 14.60
CA LEU A 228 2.34 -14.52 13.40
C LEU A 228 1.76 -13.90 12.11
N ILE A 229 0.44 -13.79 12.01
CA ILE A 229 -0.20 -13.26 10.80
C ILE A 229 0.15 -11.78 10.61
N LEU A 230 0.22 -10.98 11.68
CA LEU A 230 0.70 -9.59 11.62
C LEU A 230 2.14 -9.50 11.12
N LEU A 231 3.03 -10.38 11.57
CA LEU A 231 4.42 -10.45 11.09
C LEU A 231 4.48 -10.84 9.61
N ILE A 232 3.68 -11.81 9.17
CA ILE A 232 3.58 -12.19 7.75
C ILE A 232 3.09 -11.00 6.91
N LEU A 233 2.03 -10.32 7.33
CA LEU A 233 1.51 -9.12 6.68
C LEU A 233 2.57 -8.02 6.60
N MET A 234 3.33 -7.79 7.67
CA MET A 234 4.42 -6.81 7.70
C MET A 234 5.53 -7.15 6.69
N VAL A 235 6.05 -8.40 6.72
CA VAL A 235 7.11 -8.85 5.81
C VAL A 235 6.64 -8.75 4.35
N PHE A 236 5.40 -9.15 4.10
CA PHE A 236 4.79 -9.11 2.79
C PHE A 236 4.60 -7.67 2.29
N ALA A 237 4.06 -6.77 3.12
CA ALA A 237 3.91 -5.35 2.80
C ALA A 237 5.26 -4.71 2.45
N VAL A 238 6.28 -4.93 3.29
CA VAL A 238 7.63 -4.39 3.07
C VAL A 238 8.23 -4.93 1.76
N THR A 239 8.02 -6.21 1.46
CA THR A 239 8.50 -6.83 0.23
C THR A 239 7.83 -6.20 -1.00
N LEU A 240 6.51 -6.04 -0.99
CA LEU A 240 5.80 -5.39 -2.10
C LEU A 240 6.23 -3.92 -2.27
N VAL A 241 6.39 -3.18 -1.17
CA VAL A 241 6.86 -1.77 -1.20
C VAL A 241 8.28 -1.67 -1.76
N GLU A 242 9.18 -2.58 -1.39
CA GLU A 242 10.55 -2.59 -1.89
C GLU A 242 10.61 -2.99 -3.39
N ILE A 243 9.77 -3.94 -3.82
CA ILE A 243 9.59 -4.25 -5.25
C ILE A 243 9.11 -3.00 -6.00
N ALA A 244 8.07 -2.33 -5.49
CA ALA A 244 7.53 -1.12 -6.09
C ALA A 244 8.57 0.01 -6.17
N LYS A 245 9.37 0.20 -5.13
CA LYS A 245 10.47 1.17 -5.10
C LYS A 245 11.54 0.86 -6.15
N ARG A 246 11.90 -0.41 -6.36
CA ARG A 246 12.85 -0.80 -7.40
C ARG A 246 12.28 -0.58 -8.81
N LEU A 247 10.99 -0.85 -9.00
CA LEU A 247 10.29 -0.56 -10.25
C LEU A 247 10.26 0.94 -10.52
N GLU A 248 9.83 1.75 -9.55
CA GLU A 248 9.84 3.21 -9.59
C GLU A 248 11.24 3.74 -9.96
N GLY A 249 12.29 3.28 -9.28
CA GLY A 249 13.67 3.69 -9.55
C GLY A 249 14.19 3.30 -10.94
N ARG A 250 13.65 2.25 -11.58
CA ARG A 250 13.94 1.89 -12.97
C ARG A 250 13.17 2.78 -13.95
N LEU A 251 11.91 3.08 -13.66
CA LEU A 251 11.02 3.88 -14.50
C LEU A 251 11.37 5.37 -14.46
N LEU A 252 11.96 5.87 -13.37
CA LEU A 252 12.36 7.26 -13.18
C LEU A 252 13.85 7.54 -13.43
N ARG A 253 14.58 6.61 -14.07
CA ARG A 253 16.03 6.80 -14.35
C ARG A 253 16.35 8.04 -15.19
N TRP A 254 15.40 8.48 -15.99
CA TRP A 254 15.53 9.66 -16.85
C TRP A 254 15.39 10.98 -16.09
N ARG A 255 14.91 10.95 -14.84
CA ARG A 255 14.77 12.15 -14.01
C ARG A 255 16.12 12.52 -13.38
N PRO A 256 16.62 13.75 -13.56
CA PRO A 256 17.75 14.24 -12.79
C PRO A 256 17.40 14.16 -11.30
N GLN A 257 18.21 13.45 -10.50
CA GLN A 257 18.07 13.53 -9.06
C GLN A 257 18.31 14.98 -8.67
N ALA A 258 17.33 15.62 -8.03
CA ALA A 258 17.57 16.90 -7.39
C ALA A 258 18.70 16.67 -6.37
N ALA A 259 19.91 17.11 -6.74
CA ALA A 259 21.05 17.14 -5.84
C ALA A 259 20.69 18.15 -4.76
N LEU A 260 20.07 17.68 -3.69
CA LEU A 260 20.08 18.42 -2.44
C LEU A 260 21.54 18.44 -2.02
N GLY A 261 22.18 19.59 -2.22
CA GLY A 261 23.58 19.83 -1.91
C GLY A 261 23.90 19.33 -0.51
N GLY A 262 24.91 18.47 -0.44
CA GLY A 262 25.49 17.91 0.77
C GLY A 262 26.84 17.31 0.44
#